data_AF-A0A527ZI17-F1
#
_entry.id   AF-A0A527ZI17-F1
#
_cell.length_a   1.000
_cell.length_b   1.000
_cell.length_c   1.000
_cell.angle_alpha   90.00
_cell.angle_beta   90.00
_cell.angle_gamma   90.00
#
_symmetry.space_group_name_H-M   'P 1'
#
loop_
_entity.id
_entity.type
_entity.pdbx_description
1 polymer ?
#
loop_
_entity_poly.entity_id
_entity_poly.type
_entity_poly.pdbx_seq_one_letter_code
_entity_poly.pdbx_strand_id
1 'polypeptide(L)'
;MVVSDLSARPSDQRACALDACRRAQQDRPAGLRRHAGDVGVKKPDAIILAREALLPALGLVSKAVERRSTIPVLANVLLAVDAAAGTLTITGSDLDCELRAKLSCQAGKDEAFTLPSAILHDAVRKMPDGAEIAL
;
A
#
# COMPACT_ATOMS: atom_id res chain seq x y z
N MET A 1 58.87 27.05 -12.28
CA MET A 1 58.24 26.17 -13.28
C MET A 1 57.22 25.32 -12.53
N VAL A 2 55.95 25.59 -12.86
CA VAL A 2 54.64 25.16 -12.32
C VAL A 2 54.61 24.05 -11.26
N VAL A 3 54.18 24.40 -10.04
CA VAL A 3 53.29 23.58 -9.21
C VAL A 3 51.98 24.34 -9.12
N SER A 4 50.92 23.79 -9.71
CA SER A 4 49.57 24.35 -9.62
C SER A 4 48.64 23.31 -9.01
N ASP A 5 48.48 23.54 -7.72
CA ASP A 5 47.47 23.07 -6.80
C ASP A 5 46.14 22.62 -7.42
N LEU A 6 45.84 21.39 -7.04
CA LEU A 6 44.55 20.78 -6.81
C LEU A 6 43.51 21.77 -6.24
N SER A 7 42.57 22.25 -7.05
CA SER A 7 41.34 22.88 -6.55
C SER A 7 40.10 22.30 -7.25
N ALA A 8 39.77 21.05 -6.89
CA ALA A 8 38.45 20.51 -7.17
C ALA A 8 37.43 21.18 -6.22
N ARG A 9 36.47 21.89 -6.81
CA ARG A 9 35.44 22.68 -6.12
C ARG A 9 34.43 21.75 -5.41
N PRO A 10 33.91 22.12 -4.22
CA PRO A 10 33.05 21.24 -3.40
C PRO A 10 31.55 21.29 -3.76
N SER A 11 31.19 21.65 -5.01
CA SER A 11 29.79 21.83 -5.44
C SER A 11 29.22 20.67 -6.28
N ASP A 12 30.05 19.72 -6.74
CA ASP A 12 29.61 18.60 -7.61
C ASP A 12 29.28 17.29 -6.89
N GLN A 13 29.48 17.20 -5.56
CA GLN A 13 29.26 15.94 -4.83
C GLN A 13 27.79 15.49 -4.75
N ARG A 14 26.81 16.38 -5.02
CA ARG A 14 25.39 16.00 -5.06
C ARG A 14 24.96 15.34 -6.37
N ALA A 15 25.61 15.65 -7.49
CA ALA A 15 25.29 15.03 -8.78
C ALA A 15 25.81 13.59 -8.85
N CYS A 16 26.99 13.33 -8.26
CA CYS A 16 27.64 12.03 -8.32
C CYS A 16 26.86 10.91 -7.59
N ALA A 17 26.10 11.24 -6.53
CA ALA A 17 25.29 10.26 -5.79
C ALA A 17 24.07 9.77 -6.60
N LEU A 18 23.44 10.64 -7.38
CA LEU A 18 22.29 10.30 -8.21
C LEU A 18 22.69 9.47 -9.44
N ASP A 19 23.83 9.77 -10.06
CA ASP A 19 24.35 9.00 -11.19
C ASP A 19 24.84 7.60 -10.79
N ALA A 20 25.43 7.45 -9.60
CA ALA A 20 25.82 6.13 -9.07
C ALA A 20 24.61 5.21 -8.84
N CYS A 21 23.50 5.76 -8.35
CA CYS A 21 22.28 5.01 -8.14
C CYS A 21 21.63 4.57 -9.47
N ARG A 22 21.71 5.43 -10.50
CA ARG A 22 21.17 5.17 -11.84
C ARG A 22 21.93 4.04 -12.56
N ARG A 23 23.26 4.00 -12.41
CA ARG A 23 24.10 2.93 -12.97
C ARG A 23 23.93 1.60 -12.24
N ALA A 24 23.77 1.61 -10.91
CA ALA A 24 23.47 0.41 -10.14
C ALA A 24 22.12 -0.23 -10.49
N GLN A 25 21.17 0.54 -11.04
CA GLN A 25 19.91 -0.01 -11.53
C GLN A 25 20.01 -0.65 -12.91
N GLN A 26 20.95 -0.22 -13.76
CA GLN A 26 21.11 -0.71 -15.14
C GLN A 26 21.98 -1.98 -15.23
N ASP A 27 22.99 -2.13 -14.38
CA ASP A 27 23.90 -3.31 -14.37
C ASP A 27 23.37 -4.49 -13.53
N ARG A 28 22.05 -4.69 -13.45
CA ARG A 28 21.52 -5.88 -12.75
C ARG A 28 21.66 -7.13 -13.65
N PRO A 29 22.47 -8.13 -13.27
CA PRO A 29 22.65 -9.34 -14.07
C PRO A 29 21.33 -10.11 -14.21
N ALA A 30 21.07 -10.64 -15.40
CA ALA A 30 19.82 -11.29 -15.84
C ALA A 30 19.43 -12.58 -15.08
N GLY A 31 20.09 -12.91 -13.97
CA GLY A 31 19.89 -14.13 -13.18
C GLY A 31 19.23 -13.93 -11.83
N LEU A 32 19.12 -12.71 -11.30
CA LEU A 32 18.42 -12.46 -10.04
C LEU A 32 16.93 -12.23 -10.32
N ARG A 33 16.24 -13.29 -10.79
CA ARG A 33 14.79 -13.30 -10.76
C ARG A 33 14.40 -13.10 -9.31
N ARG A 34 13.83 -11.93 -9.02
CA ARG A 34 13.04 -11.76 -7.81
C ARG A 34 12.05 -12.91 -7.84
N HIS A 35 12.17 -13.88 -6.94
CA HIS A 35 11.03 -14.62 -6.45
C HIS A 35 10.14 -13.62 -5.70
N ALA A 36 9.62 -12.62 -6.41
CA ALA A 36 8.28 -12.15 -6.16
C ALA A 36 7.44 -13.35 -6.57
N GLY A 37 7.14 -14.22 -5.60
CA GLY A 37 6.08 -15.18 -5.78
C GLY A 37 4.90 -14.41 -6.34
N ASP A 38 4.33 -14.95 -7.41
CA ASP A 38 3.01 -14.61 -7.90
C ASP A 38 2.03 -14.85 -6.73
N VAL A 39 1.98 -13.90 -5.79
CA VAL A 39 0.78 -13.68 -5.01
C VAL A 39 -0.14 -13.13 -6.06
N GLY A 40 -1.04 -13.98 -6.57
CA GLY A 40 -2.00 -13.62 -7.60
C GLY A 40 -2.81 -12.42 -7.12
N VAL A 41 -2.31 -11.21 -7.38
CA VAL A 41 -3.04 -9.97 -7.25
C VAL A 41 -3.93 -9.94 -8.47
N LYS A 42 -4.98 -10.75 -8.41
CA LYS A 42 -6.11 -10.63 -9.30
C LYS A 42 -6.61 -9.21 -9.12
N LYS A 43 -6.64 -8.44 -10.21
CA LYS A 43 -7.16 -7.08 -10.18
C LYS A 43 -8.55 -7.15 -9.55
N PRO A 44 -8.82 -6.45 -8.44
CA PRO A 44 -10.15 -6.45 -7.86
C PRO A 44 -11.15 -5.98 -8.92
N ASP A 45 -12.28 -6.67 -8.99
CA ASP A 45 -13.40 -6.21 -9.81
C ASP A 45 -13.96 -4.97 -9.09
N ALA A 46 -14.38 -3.95 -9.85
CA ALA A 46 -14.64 -2.63 -9.28
C ALA A 46 -15.70 -2.69 -8.15
N ILE A 47 -15.27 -2.50 -6.89
CA ILE A 47 -16.16 -2.40 -5.73
C ILE A 47 -16.44 -0.93 -5.48
N ILE A 48 -17.70 -0.53 -5.53
CA ILE A 48 -18.11 0.88 -5.42
C ILE A 48 -18.73 1.12 -4.04
N LEU A 49 -18.23 2.15 -3.35
CA LEU A 49 -18.74 2.59 -2.07
C LEU A 49 -18.48 4.07 -1.79
N ALA A 50 -19.32 4.67 -0.96
CA ALA A 50 -19.17 6.06 -0.53
C ALA A 50 -18.03 6.22 0.48
N ARG A 51 -17.24 7.28 0.33
CA ARG A 51 -16.16 7.63 1.26
C ARG A 51 -16.65 7.78 2.70
N GLU A 52 -17.83 8.35 2.90
CA GLU A 52 -18.43 8.64 4.22
C GLU A 52 -18.68 7.37 5.02
N ALA A 53 -18.98 6.26 4.34
CA ALA A 53 -19.16 4.96 4.96
C ALA A 53 -17.80 4.27 5.21
N LEU A 54 -16.85 4.42 4.27
CA LEU A 54 -15.56 3.74 4.34
C LEU A 54 -14.61 4.30 5.41
N LEU A 55 -14.51 5.63 5.50
CA LEU A 55 -13.57 6.31 6.39
C LEU A 55 -13.72 5.94 7.88
N PRO A 56 -14.94 5.97 8.49
CA PRO A 56 -15.09 5.58 9.89
C PRO A 56 -14.79 4.10 10.13
N ALA A 57 -15.17 3.22 9.20
CA ALA A 57 -14.90 1.79 9.29
C ALA A 57 -13.40 1.49 9.25
N LEU A 58 -12.67 2.08 8.30
CA LEU A 58 -11.21 1.98 8.25
C LEU A 58 -10.58 2.55 9.52
N GLY A 59 -11.05 3.69 10.02
CA GLY A 59 -10.52 4.29 11.25
C GLY A 59 -10.68 3.39 12.49
N LEU A 60 -11.75 2.58 12.56
CA LEU A 60 -11.93 1.58 13.61
C LEU A 60 -10.98 0.39 13.43
N VAL A 61 -10.98 -0.20 12.23
CA VAL A 61 -10.20 -1.41 11.94
C VAL A 61 -8.70 -1.13 12.03
N SER A 62 -8.23 0.03 11.55
CA SER A 62 -6.82 0.45 11.62
C SER A 62 -6.27 0.60 13.04
N LYS A 63 -7.11 0.59 14.09
CA LYS A 63 -6.67 0.60 15.50
C LYS A 63 -6.30 -0.78 16.01
N ALA A 64 -6.88 -1.85 15.45
CA ALA A 64 -6.55 -3.24 15.78
C ALA A 64 -5.43 -3.81 14.92
N VAL A 65 -4.86 -3.01 14.01
CA VAL A 65 -3.76 -3.41 13.13
C VAL A 65 -2.45 -3.00 13.80
N GLU A 66 -1.57 -3.98 14.05
CA GLU A 66 -0.27 -3.74 14.68
C GLU A 66 0.71 -3.10 13.68
N ARG A 67 1.09 -1.84 13.93
CA ARG A 67 1.93 -1.04 13.02
C ARG A 67 3.43 -1.36 13.13
N ARG A 68 3.86 -1.98 14.23
CA ARG A 68 5.27 -2.35 14.49
C ARG A 68 5.48 -3.86 14.54
N SER A 69 4.61 -4.63 13.88
CA SER A 69 4.77 -6.08 13.85
C SER A 69 5.99 -6.50 13.05
N THR A 70 6.70 -7.52 13.55
CA THR A 70 7.75 -8.23 12.81
C THR A 70 7.19 -9.04 11.64
N ILE A 71 5.87 -9.22 11.56
CA ILE A 71 5.16 -9.95 10.50
C ILE A 71 4.40 -8.95 9.61
N PRO A 72 4.91 -8.61 8.40
CA PRO A 72 4.35 -7.55 7.57
C PRO A 72 2.89 -7.74 7.14
N VAL A 73 2.39 -8.97 7.08
CA VAL A 73 0.99 -9.25 6.70
C VAL A 73 0.00 -8.72 7.73
N LEU A 74 0.40 -8.60 9.00
CA LEU A 74 -0.46 -8.10 10.08
C LEU A 74 -0.67 -6.58 10.01
N ALA A 75 0.10 -5.87 9.18
CA ALA A 75 -0.12 -4.46 8.88
C ALA A 75 -1.20 -4.22 7.81
N ASN A 76 -1.71 -5.30 7.20
CA ASN A 76 -2.74 -5.24 6.18
C ASN A 76 -4.13 -5.37 6.81
N VAL A 77 -5.12 -4.81 6.12
CA VAL A 77 -6.53 -5.12 6.36
C VAL A 77 -7.01 -6.10 5.30
N LEU A 78 -7.85 -7.04 5.72
CA LEU A 78 -8.57 -7.94 4.83
C LEU A 78 -9.89 -7.28 4.42
N LEU A 79 -10.12 -7.19 3.12
CA LEU A 79 -11.36 -6.75 2.51
C LEU A 79 -12.01 -7.97 1.88
N ALA A 80 -13.20 -8.34 2.35
CA ALA A 80 -13.96 -9.48 1.85
C ALA A 80 -15.33 -9.00 1.40
N VAL A 81 -15.64 -9.22 0.13
CA VAL A 81 -16.88 -8.83 -0.52
C VAL A 81 -17.78 -10.04 -0.63
N ASP A 82 -19.02 -9.84 -0.21
CA ASP A 82 -20.14 -10.74 -0.45
C ASP A 82 -21.11 -10.01 -1.39
N ALA A 83 -21.05 -10.34 -2.69
CA ALA A 83 -21.87 -9.75 -3.73
C ALA A 83 -23.33 -10.25 -3.66
N ALA A 84 -23.58 -11.45 -3.14
CA ALA A 84 -24.93 -11.94 -2.93
C ALA A 84 -25.66 -11.14 -1.85
N ALA A 85 -24.96 -10.77 -0.78
CA ALA A 85 -25.47 -9.92 0.29
C ALA A 85 -25.31 -8.41 0.02
N GLY A 86 -24.46 -8.01 -0.93
CA GLY A 86 -24.12 -6.60 -1.20
C GLY A 86 -23.34 -5.96 -0.05
N THR A 87 -22.44 -6.73 0.59
CA THR A 87 -21.70 -6.27 1.77
C THR A 87 -20.20 -6.43 1.64
N LEU A 88 -19.46 -5.42 2.11
CA LEU A 88 -18.01 -5.44 2.28
C LEU A 88 -17.70 -5.60 3.77
N THR A 89 -16.93 -6.62 4.10
CA THR A 89 -16.36 -6.83 5.44
C THR A 89 -14.90 -6.41 5.43
N ILE A 90 -14.55 -5.47 6.31
CA ILE A 90 -13.19 -5.02 6.55
C ILE A 90 -12.73 -5.61 7.88
N THR A 91 -11.62 -6.32 7.85
CA THR A 91 -11.06 -7.01 9.01
C THR A 91 -9.63 -6.55 9.27
N GLY A 92 -9.30 -6.30 10.52
CA GLY A 92 -7.95 -6.00 10.99
C GLY A 92 -7.68 -6.76 12.28
N SER A 93 -6.46 -7.27 12.41
CA SER A 93 -6.08 -8.11 13.55
C SER A 93 -4.61 -7.93 13.92
N ASP A 94 -4.31 -8.09 15.20
CA ASP A 94 -2.99 -8.14 15.81
C ASP A 94 -2.69 -9.50 16.45
N LEU A 95 -3.37 -10.57 16.02
CA LEU A 95 -3.36 -11.95 16.54
C LEU A 95 -4.05 -12.16 17.90
N ASP A 96 -4.09 -11.14 18.75
CA ASP A 96 -4.77 -11.20 20.04
C ASP A 96 -6.23 -10.72 19.93
N CYS A 97 -6.45 -9.73 19.06
CA CYS A 97 -7.74 -9.11 18.82
C CYS A 97 -8.04 -9.03 17.33
N GLU A 98 -9.33 -9.05 16.99
CA GLU A 98 -9.81 -8.90 15.63
C GLU A 98 -11.00 -7.94 15.62
N LEU A 99 -10.93 -6.91 14.78
CA LEU A 99 -12.03 -6.00 14.52
C LEU A 99 -12.57 -6.21 13.11
N ARG A 100 -13.88 -6.42 13.03
CA ARG A 100 -14.62 -6.51 11.77
C ARG A 100 -15.62 -5.37 11.64
N ALA A 101 -15.57 -4.65 10.54
CA ALA A 101 -16.57 -3.66 10.16
C ALA A 101 -17.29 -4.13 8.90
N LYS A 102 -18.62 -4.11 8.91
CA LYS A 102 -19.45 -4.44 7.74
C LYS A 102 -20.05 -3.18 7.16
N LEU A 103 -19.96 -3.05 5.85
CA LEU A 103 -20.47 -1.93 5.08
C LEU A 103 -21.31 -2.44 3.91
N SER A 104 -22.31 -1.68 3.50
CA SER A 104 -22.99 -1.92 2.24
C SER A 104 -22.12 -1.44 1.08
N CYS A 105 -21.98 -2.26 0.04
CA CYS A 105 -21.21 -1.91 -1.15
C CYS A 105 -21.89 -2.48 -2.41
N GLN A 106 -21.62 -1.86 -3.54
CA GLN A 106 -22.00 -2.42 -4.83
C GLN A 106 -20.79 -3.14 -5.42
N ALA A 107 -20.92 -4.44 -5.62
CA ALA A 107 -19.86 -5.28 -6.19
C ALA A 107 -20.42 -6.24 -7.22
N GLY A 108 -19.63 -6.52 -8.26
CA GLY A 108 -20.01 -7.48 -9.31
C GLY A 108 -19.73 -8.93 -8.96
N LYS A 109 -18.89 -9.19 -7.95
CA LYS A 109 -18.38 -10.53 -7.64
C LYS A 109 -17.90 -10.66 -6.20
N ASP A 110 -17.96 -11.87 -5.67
CA ASP A 110 -17.32 -12.24 -4.40
C ASP A 110 -15.80 -12.27 -4.57
N GLU A 111 -15.11 -11.50 -3.75
CA GLU A 111 -13.65 -11.43 -3.74
C GLU A 111 -13.10 -11.10 -2.36
N ALA A 112 -11.88 -11.53 -2.12
CA ALA A 112 -11.16 -11.24 -0.88
C ALA A 112 -9.72 -10.89 -1.21
N PHE A 113 -9.27 -9.75 -0.70
CA PHE A 113 -7.91 -9.28 -0.88
C PHE A 113 -7.43 -8.49 0.34
N THR A 114 -6.12 -8.30 0.45
CA THR A 114 -5.55 -7.53 1.55
C THR A 114 -4.83 -6.31 1.02
N LEU A 115 -4.99 -5.18 1.71
CA LEU A 115 -4.29 -3.93 1.41
C LEU A 115 -3.61 -3.39 2.67
N PRO A 116 -2.47 -2.69 2.54
CA PRO A 116 -1.84 -2.03 3.68
C PRO A 116 -2.80 -1.01 4.31
N SER A 117 -3.08 -1.18 5.62
CA SER A 117 -4.09 -0.38 6.33
C SER A 117 -3.77 1.11 6.29
N ALA A 118 -2.51 1.48 6.55
CA ALA A 118 -2.07 2.87 6.60
C ALA A 118 -2.22 3.58 5.25
N ILE A 119 -1.83 2.91 4.16
CA ILE A 119 -1.90 3.49 2.81
C ILE A 119 -3.36 3.69 2.40
N LEU A 120 -4.22 2.70 2.65
CA LEU A 120 -5.63 2.77 2.31
C LEU A 120 -6.33 3.88 3.09
N HIS A 121 -6.15 3.92 4.41
CA HIS A 121 -6.75 4.96 5.26
C HIS A 121 -6.30 6.37 4.85
N ASP A 122 -5.01 6.56 4.57
CA ASP A 122 -4.49 7.86 4.16
C ASP A 122 -4.96 8.27 2.76
N ALA A 123 -5.13 7.31 1.83
CA ALA A 123 -5.67 7.57 0.50
C ALA A 123 -7.13 8.05 0.59
N VAL A 124 -7.97 7.33 1.33
CA VAL A 124 -9.40 7.68 1.53
C VAL A 124 -9.55 9.03 2.22
N ARG A 125 -8.71 9.33 3.22
CA ARG A 125 -8.73 10.63 3.92
C ARG A 125 -8.40 11.82 3.01
N LYS A 126 -7.52 11.62 2.03
CA LYS A 126 -7.09 12.68 1.09
C LYS A 126 -8.12 12.94 -0.03
N MET A 127 -9.10 12.06 -0.20
CA MET A 127 -10.19 12.26 -1.16
C MET A 127 -11.19 13.30 -0.65
N PRO A 128 -11.85 14.04 -1.56
CA PRO A 128 -12.87 15.02 -1.20
C PRO A 128 -14.07 14.35 -0.55
N ASP A 129 -14.79 15.11 0.28
CA ASP A 129 -16.06 14.65 0.86
C ASP A 129 -17.10 14.43 -0.26
N GLY A 130 -17.90 13.37 -0.15
CA GLY A 130 -18.87 12.92 -1.15
C GLY A 130 -18.28 12.10 -2.31
N ALA A 131 -17.01 11.73 -2.25
CA ALA A 131 -16.39 10.90 -3.28
C ALA A 131 -16.90 9.45 -3.24
N GLU A 132 -17.24 8.92 -4.41
CA GLU A 132 -17.39 7.48 -4.61
C GLU A 132 -16.02 6.85 -4.88
N ILE A 133 -15.74 5.75 -4.19
CA ILE A 133 -14.46 5.05 -4.24
C ILE A 133 -14.70 3.72 -4.96
N ALA A 134 -13.92 3.50 -6.02
CA ALA A 134 -13.81 2.22 -6.71
C ALA A 134 -12.50 1.53 -6.26
N LEU A 135 -12.60 0.36 -5.65
CA LEU A 135 -11.47 -0.48 -5.27
C LEU A 135 -11.15 -1.50 -6.36
#